data_AF-A0A964ADF4-F1
#
_entry.id   AF-A0A964ADF4-F1
#
_cell.length_a   1.000
_cell.length_b   1.000
_cell.length_c   1.000
_cell.angle_alpha   90.00
_cell.angle_beta   90.00
_cell.angle_gamma   90.00
#
_symmetry.space_group_name_H-M   'P 1'
#
loop_
_entity.id
_entity.type
_entity.pdbx_description
1 polymer ?
#
loop_
_entity_poly.entity_id
_entity_poly.type
_entity_poly.pdbx_seq_one_letter_code
_entity_poly.pdbx_strand_id
1 'polypeptide(L)'
;MAGLCALALCVGCDGGDGGSTKESATARLVVRASGGAAPGVEARAATARARLEARKWTPEAAPTPDGGPLPEEPPNPATVPWPVAGELAVTELLARPAETTAGARAWLELVSRAAAPRRLDGCELVDGAGAGSVIAAAAPLEPDEYALLTTDGESDDGLPAPDGVLHGDARLETASGLTLRCGGAEVLTLPPAATADMGGREPGVAMQRDAASPWVLVDGVDSGAAWCDALESYGPGGRGTPGEPNLPCDADVDWCRLVHPAFVTATAGAAFEAHVQVSEPGLTDAAGALPAEFVCQVGLGPDGADPSNGGFEWTTASEDPAPPPGLASPRLSLRALVVPSTPGVADIAARCTKTGGVVWLSCDLDGSQNGYQTAKAGHALVQAP
;
A
#
# COMPACT_ATOMS: atom_id res chain seq x y z
N MET A 1 27.96 -21.39 5.17
CA MET A 1 28.64 -20.70 6.29
C MET A 1 28.76 -19.23 5.93
N ALA A 2 27.81 -18.42 6.38
CA ALA A 2 27.83 -16.96 6.24
C ALA A 2 27.59 -16.40 7.65
N GLY A 3 28.47 -15.49 8.07
CA GLY A 3 28.61 -15.07 9.47
C GLY A 3 27.49 -14.14 9.93
N LEU A 4 26.99 -14.41 11.14
CA LEU A 4 26.25 -13.45 11.95
C LEU A 4 27.16 -12.26 12.29
N CYS A 5 26.68 -11.04 12.06
CA CYS A 5 27.23 -9.84 12.68
C CYS A 5 26.38 -9.51 13.91
N ALA A 6 26.94 -9.69 15.10
CA ALA A 6 26.35 -9.26 16.35
C ALA A 6 26.63 -7.76 16.59
N LEU A 7 25.60 -6.99 16.90
CA LEU A 7 25.72 -5.62 17.38
C LEU A 7 26.04 -5.66 18.88
N ALA A 8 27.28 -5.34 19.27
CA ALA A 8 27.67 -5.21 20.66
C ALA A 8 27.49 -3.75 21.12
N LEU A 9 26.56 -3.51 22.05
CA LEU A 9 26.57 -2.28 22.85
C LEU A 9 27.65 -2.41 23.93
N CYS A 10 28.75 -1.67 23.80
CA CYS A 10 29.65 -1.41 24.93
C CYS A 10 29.14 -0.20 25.70
N VAL A 11 28.54 -0.42 26.88
CA VAL A 11 28.35 0.62 27.89
C VAL A 11 29.54 0.52 28.85
N GLY A 12 30.50 1.43 28.71
CA GLY A 12 31.57 1.61 29.70
C GLY A 12 31.06 2.46 30.84
N CYS A 13 30.97 1.89 32.05
CA CYS A 13 30.86 2.64 33.28
C CYS A 13 32.27 2.95 33.77
N ASP A 14 32.69 4.22 33.70
CA ASP A 14 33.81 4.73 34.50
C ASP A 14 33.24 5.62 35.62
N GLY A 15 33.64 5.31 36.85
CA GLY A 15 33.30 6.09 38.03
C GLY A 15 34.28 7.24 38.25
N GLY A 16 33.79 8.33 38.85
CA GLY A 16 34.64 9.39 39.37
C GLY A 16 33.97 10.77 39.47
N ASP A 17 33.42 11.04 40.66
CA ASP A 17 33.27 12.34 41.35
C ASP A 17 32.86 13.63 40.60
N GLY A 18 31.68 14.13 41.00
CA GLY A 18 31.53 15.50 41.50
C GLY A 18 31.49 16.64 40.48
N GLY A 19 30.28 17.02 40.04
CA GLY A 19 30.07 18.33 39.42
C GLY A 19 28.83 18.42 38.54
N SER A 20 27.77 19.07 39.03
CA SER A 20 26.57 19.40 38.27
C SER A 20 26.88 20.31 37.07
N THR A 21 26.77 19.80 35.84
CA THR A 21 26.28 20.56 34.68
C THR A 21 25.50 19.61 33.75
N LYS A 22 24.35 20.06 33.24
CA LYS A 22 23.54 19.33 32.25
C LYS A 22 24.24 19.40 30.89
N GLU A 23 24.87 18.32 30.45
CA GLU A 23 25.25 18.13 29.05
C GLU A 23 24.20 17.28 28.32
N SER A 24 23.60 17.87 27.29
CA SER A 24 22.70 17.20 26.36
C SER A 24 23.54 16.36 25.38
N ALA A 25 23.63 15.05 25.61
CA ALA A 25 24.24 14.14 24.65
C ALA A 25 23.35 14.05 23.39
N THR A 26 23.83 14.60 22.28
CA THR A 26 23.17 14.46 20.98
C THR A 26 23.71 13.21 20.28
N ALA A 27 22.97 12.10 20.32
CA ALA A 27 23.33 10.91 19.56
C ALA A 27 23.03 11.16 18.06
N ARG A 28 24.07 11.29 17.23
CA ARG A 28 23.92 11.30 15.78
C ARG A 28 23.87 9.87 15.25
N LEU A 29 22.68 9.44 14.84
CA LEU A 29 22.49 8.20 14.08
C LEU A 29 22.99 8.43 12.64
N VAL A 30 24.13 7.82 12.30
CA VAL A 30 24.63 7.79 10.92
C VAL A 30 24.22 6.46 10.30
N VAL A 31 23.10 6.45 9.56
CA VAL A 31 22.71 5.29 8.74
C VAL A 31 23.45 5.42 7.40
N ARG A 32 24.38 4.50 7.13
CA ARG A 32 24.91 4.30 5.77
C ARG A 32 24.03 3.28 5.07
N ALA A 33 23.25 3.72 4.08
CA ALA A 33 22.57 2.81 3.17
C ALA A 33 23.59 2.19 2.21
N SER A 34 23.68 0.87 2.19
CA SER A 34 24.38 0.11 1.16
C SER A 34 23.43 -0.94 0.59
N GLY A 35 22.99 -0.72 -0.64
CA GLY A 35 22.09 -1.62 -1.40
C GLY A 35 20.81 -0.90 -1.81
N GLY A 36 20.58 -0.77 -3.12
CA GLY A 36 19.44 -0.07 -3.69
C GLY A 36 18.11 -0.74 -3.31
N ALA A 37 17.28 -0.03 -2.56
CA ALA A 37 15.89 -0.39 -2.34
C ALA A 37 15.06 0.00 -3.58
N ALA A 38 13.97 -0.73 -3.81
CA ALA A 38 13.02 -0.38 -4.85
C ALA A 38 12.48 1.05 -4.64
N PRO A 39 12.25 1.85 -5.69
CA PRO A 39 11.88 3.27 -5.59
C PRO A 39 10.68 3.59 -4.70
N GLY A 40 9.78 2.64 -4.46
CA GLY A 40 8.63 2.80 -3.56
C GLY A 40 8.94 2.73 -2.06
N VAL A 41 10.02 2.05 -1.65
CA VAL A 41 10.34 1.83 -0.22
C VAL A 41 10.97 3.07 0.40
N GLU A 42 11.81 3.80 -0.34
CA GLU A 42 12.47 5.01 0.16
C GLU A 42 11.49 6.18 0.33
N ALA A 43 10.50 6.30 -0.56
CA ALA A 43 9.43 7.29 -0.44
C ALA A 43 8.55 7.04 0.81
N ARG A 44 8.24 5.77 1.11
CA ARG A 44 7.43 5.38 2.28
C ARG A 44 8.17 5.57 3.60
N ALA A 45 9.47 5.24 3.64
CA ALA A 45 10.32 5.54 4.78
C ALA A 45 10.45 7.06 5.03
N ALA A 46 10.41 7.88 3.97
CA ALA A 46 10.38 9.33 4.10
C ALA A 46 9.04 9.85 4.65
N THR A 47 7.89 9.28 4.23
CA THR A 47 6.57 9.61 4.80
C THR A 47 6.45 9.22 6.26
N ALA A 48 6.87 8.01 6.64
CA ALA A 48 6.88 7.56 8.04
C ALA A 48 7.82 8.41 8.91
N ARG A 49 8.99 8.80 8.38
CA ARG A 49 9.90 9.75 9.06
C ARG A 49 9.31 11.14 9.18
N ALA A 50 8.63 11.66 8.15
CA ALA A 50 7.95 12.95 8.21
C ALA A 50 6.82 12.92 9.26
N ARG A 51 6.05 11.82 9.34
CA ARG A 51 5.04 11.61 10.39
C ARG A 51 5.68 11.55 11.79
N LEU A 52 6.81 10.87 11.97
CA LEU A 52 7.55 10.80 13.25
C LEU A 52 8.19 12.14 13.65
N GLU A 53 8.78 12.89 12.72
CA GLU A 53 9.36 14.22 12.99
C GLU A 53 8.27 15.26 13.26
N ALA A 54 7.11 15.18 12.62
CA ALA A 54 5.94 15.99 12.96
C ALA A 54 5.38 15.66 14.37
N ARG A 55 5.50 14.40 14.81
CA ARG A 55 5.10 13.94 16.15
C ARG A 55 6.12 14.25 17.26
N LYS A 56 7.37 14.63 16.93
CA LYS A 56 8.33 15.16 17.91
C LYS A 56 7.94 16.59 18.26
N TRP A 57 7.07 16.74 19.24
CA TRP A 57 6.88 18.04 19.90
C TRP A 57 8.21 18.46 20.54
N THR A 58 8.92 19.35 19.87
CA THR A 58 9.96 20.16 20.49
C THR A 58 9.33 21.53 20.75
N PRO A 59 9.40 22.06 21.99
CA PRO A 59 9.04 23.45 22.22
C PRO A 59 10.10 24.32 21.55
N GLU A 60 9.89 24.62 20.27
CA GLU A 60 10.72 25.59 19.58
C GLU A 60 10.46 26.96 20.21
N ALA A 61 11.52 27.58 20.73
CA ALA A 61 11.43 28.89 21.37
C ALA A 61 10.96 29.90 20.33
N ALA A 62 9.70 30.34 20.46
CA ALA A 62 9.08 31.28 19.54
C ALA A 62 9.89 32.59 19.43
N PRO A 63 10.14 33.10 18.23
CA PRO A 63 10.50 34.51 18.06
C PRO A 63 9.31 35.38 18.47
N THR A 64 9.56 36.42 19.27
CA THR A 64 8.60 37.49 19.57
C THR A 64 8.83 38.67 18.63
N PRO A 65 7.87 39.60 18.43
CA PRO A 65 6.49 39.39 18.00
C PRO A 65 6.15 40.28 16.77
N ASP A 66 5.54 39.70 15.74
CA ASP A 66 4.58 40.43 14.90
C ASP A 66 3.20 39.93 15.31
N GLY A 67 2.27 40.85 15.62
CA GLY A 67 1.01 40.60 16.34
C GLY A 67 -0.07 39.82 15.57
N GLY A 68 0.28 38.70 14.97
CA GLY A 68 -0.69 37.71 14.50
C GLY A 68 -1.39 37.01 15.68
N PRO A 69 -2.63 36.51 15.49
CA PRO A 69 -3.26 35.66 16.48
C PRO A 69 -2.32 34.49 16.80
N LEU A 70 -2.14 34.21 18.10
CA LEU A 70 -1.34 33.07 18.55
C LEU A 70 -1.92 31.79 17.89
N PRO A 71 -1.06 30.85 17.45
CA PRO A 71 -1.54 29.55 17.00
C PRO A 71 -2.41 28.96 18.13
N GLU A 72 -3.61 28.50 17.77
CA GLU A 72 -4.52 27.91 18.75
C GLU A 72 -3.80 26.77 19.47
N GLU A 73 -3.82 26.80 20.80
CA GLU A 73 -3.27 25.74 21.62
C GLU A 73 -3.99 24.43 21.26
N PRO A 74 -3.27 23.33 21.01
CA PRO A 74 -3.90 22.08 20.62
C PRO A 74 -4.93 21.67 21.69
N PRO A 75 -6.10 21.16 21.29
CA PRO A 75 -7.16 20.84 22.24
C PRO A 75 -6.64 19.84 23.28
N ASN A 76 -7.02 20.07 24.54
CA ASN A 76 -6.68 19.16 25.62
C ASN A 76 -7.21 17.75 25.28
N PRO A 77 -6.37 16.71 25.25
CA PRO A 77 -6.79 15.35 24.86
C PRO A 77 -7.97 14.82 25.71
N ALA A 78 -8.15 15.30 26.95
CA ALA A 78 -9.30 14.95 27.79
C ALA A 78 -10.65 15.50 27.28
N THR A 79 -10.64 16.38 26.27
CA THR A 79 -11.85 17.01 25.69
C THR A 79 -12.25 16.44 24.34
N VAL A 80 -11.43 15.57 23.74
CA VAL A 80 -11.73 14.93 22.46
C VAL A 80 -12.88 13.92 22.65
N PRO A 81 -14.01 14.06 21.94
CA PRO A 81 -15.15 13.16 22.10
C PRO A 81 -14.81 11.77 21.55
N TRP A 82 -15.49 10.76 22.10
CA TRP A 82 -15.50 9.44 21.52
C TRP A 82 -16.29 9.43 20.20
N PRO A 83 -15.92 8.56 19.25
CA PRO A 83 -16.68 8.40 18.03
C PRO A 83 -18.08 7.87 18.34
N VAL A 84 -19.05 8.28 17.53
CA VAL A 84 -20.41 7.73 17.54
C VAL A 84 -20.64 6.86 16.30
N ALA A 85 -21.76 6.13 16.28
CA ALA A 85 -22.10 5.25 15.17
C ALA A 85 -22.03 5.97 13.81
N GLY A 86 -21.30 5.37 12.87
CA GLY A 86 -21.09 5.88 11.51
C GLY A 86 -19.93 6.87 11.35
N GLU A 87 -19.23 7.24 12.43
CA GLU A 87 -18.05 8.11 12.36
C GLU A 87 -16.74 7.35 12.15
N LEU A 88 -16.76 6.02 12.24
CA LEU A 88 -15.64 5.16 11.92
C LEU A 88 -16.09 4.12 10.91
N ALA A 89 -15.14 3.64 10.11
CA ALA A 89 -15.33 2.47 9.27
C ALA A 89 -14.07 1.61 9.26
N VAL A 90 -14.23 0.30 9.07
CA VAL A 90 -13.08 -0.60 8.87
C VAL A 90 -12.65 -0.50 7.42
N THR A 91 -11.36 -0.28 7.19
CA THR A 91 -10.76 -0.32 5.86
C THR A 91 -10.12 -1.68 5.62
N GLU A 92 -9.46 -2.25 6.62
CA GLU A 92 -8.68 -3.45 6.43
C GLU A 92 -8.58 -4.29 7.71
N LEU A 93 -8.47 -5.61 7.54
CA LEU A 93 -8.25 -6.54 8.64
C LEU A 93 -7.31 -7.67 8.22
N LEU A 94 -6.23 -7.85 8.98
CA LEU A 94 -5.46 -9.09 8.99
C LEU A 94 -5.77 -9.89 10.26
N ALA A 95 -6.61 -10.90 10.12
CA ALA A 95 -6.93 -11.81 11.22
C ALA A 95 -5.83 -12.85 11.49
N ARG A 96 -5.15 -13.32 10.42
CA ARG A 96 -4.12 -14.37 10.48
C ARG A 96 -2.80 -13.87 9.91
N PRO A 97 -1.79 -13.59 10.75
CA PRO A 97 -0.48 -13.16 10.28
C PRO A 97 0.26 -14.26 9.51
N ALA A 98 1.24 -13.87 8.70
CA ALA A 98 2.08 -14.83 7.97
C ALA A 98 2.90 -15.68 8.95
N GLU A 99 2.68 -17.01 8.96
CA GLU A 99 3.36 -17.93 9.89
C GLU A 99 4.89 -17.98 9.69
N THR A 100 5.36 -17.60 8.50
CA THR A 100 6.78 -17.57 8.14
C THR A 100 7.50 -16.32 8.64
N THR A 101 6.77 -15.33 9.15
CA THR A 101 7.32 -14.04 9.58
C THR A 101 7.34 -13.96 11.09
N ALA A 102 8.56 -13.99 11.65
CA ALA A 102 8.75 -13.87 13.10
C ALA A 102 8.20 -12.53 13.59
N GLY A 103 7.36 -12.58 14.63
CA GLY A 103 6.76 -11.38 15.22
C GLY A 103 5.65 -10.75 14.38
N ALA A 104 5.11 -11.45 13.37
CA ALA A 104 3.94 -10.99 12.62
C ALA A 104 2.71 -10.93 13.53
N ARG A 105 2.00 -9.80 13.50
CA ARG A 105 0.86 -9.50 14.36
C ARG A 105 -0.43 -9.41 13.57
N ALA A 106 -1.54 -9.75 14.22
CA ALA A 106 -2.87 -9.51 13.67
C ALA A 106 -3.22 -8.03 13.89
N TRP A 107 -3.99 -7.46 12.97
CA TRP A 107 -4.30 -6.04 13.01
C TRP A 107 -5.62 -5.70 12.32
N LEU A 108 -6.20 -4.58 12.74
CA LEU A 108 -7.42 -3.97 12.25
C LEU A 108 -7.13 -2.51 11.92
N GLU A 109 -7.57 -2.05 10.77
CA GLU A 109 -7.46 -0.65 10.39
C GLU A 109 -8.81 0.03 10.32
N LEU A 110 -8.86 1.23 10.90
CA LEU A 110 -10.02 2.09 10.91
C LEU A 110 -9.72 3.37 10.15
N VAL A 111 -10.74 3.97 9.52
CA VAL A 111 -10.68 5.34 9.00
C VAL A 111 -11.73 6.21 9.69
N SER A 112 -11.35 7.43 10.03
CA SER A 112 -12.27 8.44 10.57
C SER A 112 -13.13 9.05 9.47
N ARG A 113 -14.43 9.07 9.70
CA ARG A 113 -15.43 9.79 8.89
C ARG A 113 -15.99 11.00 9.64
N ALA A 114 -15.51 11.24 10.85
CA ALA A 114 -15.91 12.39 11.65
C ALA A 114 -15.35 13.69 11.07
N ALA A 115 -16.10 14.78 11.20
CA ALA A 115 -15.64 16.11 10.79
C ALA A 115 -14.66 16.77 11.78
N ALA A 116 -14.31 16.09 12.88
CA ALA A 116 -13.42 16.58 13.93
C ALA A 116 -12.69 15.39 14.59
N PRO A 117 -11.58 15.61 15.32
CA PRO A 117 -10.80 14.53 15.94
C PRO A 117 -11.66 13.62 16.82
N ARG A 118 -11.32 12.32 16.84
CA ARG A 118 -11.97 11.32 17.69
C ARG A 118 -10.97 10.57 18.55
N ARG A 119 -11.37 10.36 19.80
CA ARG A 119 -10.60 9.62 20.78
C ARG A 119 -10.83 8.12 20.59
N LEU A 120 -9.76 7.32 20.53
CA LEU A 120 -9.84 5.85 20.52
C LEU A 120 -9.40 5.20 21.83
N ASP A 121 -8.65 5.89 22.70
CA ASP A 121 -8.25 5.33 23.98
C ASP A 121 -9.47 4.99 24.85
N GLY A 122 -9.40 3.81 25.47
CA GLY A 122 -10.48 3.26 26.28
C GLY A 122 -11.65 2.68 25.49
N CYS A 123 -11.64 2.72 24.15
CA CYS A 123 -12.58 1.93 23.37
C CYS A 123 -12.27 0.43 23.52
N GLU A 124 -13.31 -0.39 23.46
CA GLU A 124 -13.27 -1.83 23.63
C GLU A 124 -13.68 -2.51 22.33
N LEU A 125 -12.80 -3.37 21.79
CA LEU A 125 -13.12 -4.29 20.72
C LEU A 125 -13.60 -5.59 21.33
N VAL A 126 -14.84 -5.98 21.04
CA VAL A 126 -15.49 -7.19 21.55
C VAL A 126 -15.74 -8.13 20.39
N ASP A 127 -15.32 -9.39 20.50
CA ASP A 127 -15.72 -10.40 19.53
C ASP A 127 -17.15 -10.89 19.80
N GLY A 128 -17.79 -11.51 18.82
CA GLY A 128 -19.15 -12.03 19.00
C GLY A 128 -19.27 -13.19 20.00
N ALA A 129 -18.16 -13.72 20.53
CA ALA A 129 -18.16 -14.66 21.65
C ALA A 129 -18.15 -13.96 23.01
N GLY A 130 -17.95 -12.64 23.03
CA GLY A 130 -17.96 -11.78 24.21
C GLY A 130 -16.58 -11.56 24.83
N ALA A 131 -15.48 -12.01 24.21
CA ALA A 131 -14.14 -11.65 24.65
C ALA A 131 -13.82 -10.22 24.21
N GLY A 132 -13.22 -9.45 25.12
CA GLY A 132 -12.94 -8.02 24.93
C GLY A 132 -11.45 -7.71 24.95
N SER A 133 -11.06 -6.71 24.18
CA SER A 133 -9.74 -6.07 24.21
C SER A 133 -9.90 -4.55 24.25
N VAL A 134 -9.18 -3.89 25.15
CA VAL A 134 -9.21 -2.43 25.29
C VAL A 134 -8.06 -1.81 24.51
N ILE A 135 -8.33 -0.71 23.81
CA ILE A 135 -7.29 0.14 23.23
C ILE A 135 -6.66 0.94 24.38
N ALA A 136 -5.50 0.50 24.89
CA ALA A 136 -4.93 1.05 26.13
C ALA A 136 -4.41 2.48 25.97
N ALA A 137 -3.86 2.80 24.80
CA ALA A 137 -3.43 4.14 24.45
C ALA A 137 -3.51 4.30 22.93
N ALA A 138 -4.04 5.43 22.49
CA ALA A 138 -4.06 5.84 21.09
C ALA A 138 -4.01 7.37 20.99
N ALA A 139 -3.41 7.88 19.93
CA ALA A 139 -3.53 9.30 19.60
C ALA A 139 -4.99 9.61 19.18
N PRO A 140 -5.45 10.87 19.31
CA PRO A 140 -6.66 11.30 18.64
C PRO A 140 -6.56 11.02 17.14
N LEU A 141 -7.61 10.45 16.58
CA LEU A 141 -7.73 10.18 15.15
C LEU A 141 -8.36 11.39 14.45
N GLU A 142 -7.61 12.04 13.58
CA GLU A 142 -8.07 13.22 12.82
C GLU A 142 -9.10 12.84 11.74
N PRO A 143 -9.87 13.80 11.19
CA PRO A 143 -10.74 13.56 10.04
C PRO A 143 -9.99 12.93 8.86
N ASP A 144 -10.59 11.90 8.25
CA ASP A 144 -10.04 11.12 7.13
C ASP A 144 -8.69 10.43 7.41
N GLU A 145 -8.23 10.41 8.67
CA GLU A 145 -7.02 9.69 9.08
C GLU A 145 -7.32 8.20 9.35
N TYR A 146 -6.30 7.38 9.12
CA TYR A 146 -6.29 5.95 9.38
C TYR A 146 -5.68 5.64 10.75
N ALA A 147 -6.24 4.68 11.47
CA ALA A 147 -5.68 4.14 12.71
C ALA A 147 -5.37 2.65 12.55
N LEU A 148 -4.10 2.29 12.72
CA LEU A 148 -3.67 0.90 12.75
C LEU A 148 -3.73 0.35 14.19
N LEU A 149 -4.62 -0.61 14.45
CA LEU A 149 -4.77 -1.27 15.74
C LEU A 149 -4.18 -2.68 15.68
N THR A 150 -3.25 -3.00 16.58
CA THR A 150 -2.53 -4.29 16.59
C THR A 150 -2.72 -5.04 17.90
N THR A 151 -2.53 -6.37 17.90
CA THR A 151 -2.58 -7.18 19.14
C THR A 151 -1.39 -6.97 20.07
N ASP A 152 -0.26 -6.54 19.53
CA ASP A 152 0.98 -6.31 20.28
C ASP A 152 1.61 -4.98 19.84
N GLY A 153 2.58 -4.45 20.61
CA GLY A 153 3.34 -3.24 20.25
C GLY A 153 4.27 -3.42 19.05
N GLU A 154 5.05 -2.39 18.72
CA GLU A 154 5.98 -2.37 17.57
C GLU A 154 6.84 -3.65 17.43
N SER A 155 7.04 -4.09 16.19
CA SER A 155 7.74 -5.32 15.82
C SER A 155 8.47 -5.13 14.48
N ASP A 156 9.36 -6.06 14.13
CA ASP A 156 10.10 -6.08 12.85
C ASP A 156 9.28 -6.75 11.71
N ASP A 157 7.96 -6.75 11.83
CA ASP A 157 7.02 -7.37 10.88
C ASP A 157 6.75 -6.52 9.63
N GLY A 158 7.31 -5.31 9.59
CA GLY A 158 7.16 -4.37 8.48
C GLY A 158 5.86 -3.58 8.50
N LEU A 159 5.06 -3.70 9.56
CA LEU A 159 3.97 -2.76 9.82
C LEU A 159 4.51 -1.38 10.20
N PRO A 160 3.78 -0.30 9.90
CA PRO A 160 3.99 0.98 10.57
C PRO A 160 3.88 0.84 12.10
N ALA A 161 4.37 1.86 12.81
CA ALA A 161 4.09 2.00 14.24
C ALA A 161 2.56 1.98 14.46
N PRO A 162 2.03 1.12 15.34
CA PRO A 162 0.59 1.05 15.57
C PRO A 162 0.10 2.34 16.24
N ASP A 163 -1.07 2.82 15.81
CA ASP A 163 -1.74 3.95 16.45
C ASP A 163 -2.45 3.53 17.75
N GLY A 164 -2.71 2.23 17.91
CA GLY A 164 -3.20 1.66 19.16
C GLY A 164 -2.88 0.18 19.32
N VAL A 165 -2.74 -0.26 20.57
CA VAL A 165 -2.52 -1.67 20.91
C VAL A 165 -3.75 -2.20 21.65
N LEU A 166 -4.26 -3.34 21.18
CA LEU A 166 -5.38 -4.07 21.74
C LEU A 166 -4.89 -4.94 22.91
N HIS A 167 -5.32 -4.62 24.13
CA HIS A 167 -4.99 -5.39 25.32
C HIS A 167 -6.22 -6.18 25.81
N GLY A 168 -6.14 -7.50 25.72
CA GLY A 168 -7.19 -8.39 26.20
C GLY A 168 -7.24 -9.69 25.41
N ASP A 169 -8.41 -10.31 25.38
CA ASP A 169 -8.61 -11.66 24.86
C ASP A 169 -9.41 -11.70 23.55
N ALA A 170 -9.87 -10.55 23.04
CA ALA A 170 -10.61 -10.49 21.78
C ALA A 170 -9.72 -10.97 20.63
N ARG A 171 -10.25 -11.90 19.83
CA ARG A 171 -9.55 -12.44 18.66
C ARG A 171 -10.06 -11.79 17.39
N LEU A 172 -9.14 -11.26 16.58
CA LEU A 172 -9.47 -10.78 15.24
C LEU A 172 -9.84 -11.93 14.30
N GLU A 173 -9.26 -13.11 14.51
CA GLU A 173 -9.72 -14.36 13.87
C GLU A 173 -10.99 -14.87 14.58
N THR A 174 -12.14 -14.37 14.13
CA THR A 174 -13.45 -14.78 14.65
C THR A 174 -14.48 -14.87 13.54
N ALA A 175 -15.39 -15.84 13.62
CA ALA A 175 -16.56 -15.95 12.72
C ALA A 175 -17.84 -15.35 13.32
N SER A 176 -17.78 -14.80 14.54
CA SER A 176 -18.95 -14.30 15.27
C SER A 176 -19.13 -12.78 15.19
N GLY A 177 -18.32 -12.09 14.39
CA GLY A 177 -18.32 -10.63 14.29
C GLY A 177 -17.38 -9.96 15.28
N LEU A 178 -17.14 -8.67 15.04
CA LEU A 178 -16.37 -7.78 15.89
C LEU A 178 -17.17 -6.50 16.12
N THR A 179 -17.14 -5.97 17.34
CA THR A 179 -17.87 -4.76 17.71
C THR A 179 -16.95 -3.82 18.48
N LEU A 180 -16.78 -2.60 17.97
CA LEU A 180 -16.07 -1.54 18.66
C LEU A 180 -17.05 -0.73 19.50
N ARG A 181 -16.77 -0.62 20.80
CA ARG A 181 -17.54 0.17 21.75
C ARG A 181 -16.69 1.28 22.34
N CYS A 182 -17.19 2.50 22.33
CA CYS A 182 -16.54 3.63 22.99
C CYS A 182 -17.52 4.21 24.00
N GLY A 183 -17.16 4.18 25.28
CA GLY A 183 -18.06 4.64 26.36
C GLY A 183 -19.30 3.84 26.59
N GLY A 184 -19.20 2.55 26.31
CA GLY A 184 -20.33 1.64 26.39
C GLY A 184 -21.33 1.80 25.25
N ALA A 185 -21.14 2.75 24.32
CA ALA A 185 -21.93 2.84 23.10
C ALA A 185 -21.25 2.03 21.98
N GLU A 186 -22.05 1.32 21.20
CA GLU A 186 -21.60 0.68 19.96
C GLU A 186 -21.34 1.73 18.89
N VAL A 187 -20.15 1.69 18.30
CA VAL A 187 -19.70 2.67 17.29
C VAL A 187 -19.61 2.02 15.91
N LEU A 188 -19.15 0.78 15.85
CA LEU A 188 -18.88 0.06 14.62
C LEU A 188 -19.03 -1.44 14.87
N THR A 189 -19.65 -2.15 13.94
CA THR A 189 -19.80 -3.60 13.99
C THR A 189 -19.43 -4.20 12.64
N LEU A 190 -18.51 -5.16 12.66
CA LEU A 190 -18.31 -6.13 11.58
C LEU A 190 -19.19 -7.35 11.88
N PRO A 191 -20.21 -7.65 11.08
CA PRO A 191 -21.12 -8.74 11.36
C PRO A 191 -20.45 -10.11 11.16
N PRO A 192 -21.00 -11.20 11.74
CA PRO A 192 -20.51 -12.56 11.55
C PRO A 192 -20.27 -12.96 10.09
N ALA A 193 -21.12 -12.49 9.17
CA ALA A 193 -20.96 -12.78 7.75
C ALA A 193 -19.67 -12.19 7.17
N ALA A 194 -19.29 -10.97 7.57
CA ALA A 194 -18.04 -10.35 7.15
C ALA A 194 -16.83 -11.08 7.76
N THR A 195 -16.92 -11.49 9.03
CA THR A 195 -15.79 -12.12 9.71
C THR A 195 -15.63 -13.61 9.47
N ALA A 196 -16.71 -14.31 9.08
CA ALA A 196 -16.64 -15.70 8.64
C ALA A 196 -15.79 -15.84 7.37
N ASP A 197 -15.91 -14.90 6.43
CA ASP A 197 -15.10 -14.89 5.20
C ASP A 197 -13.61 -14.64 5.49
N MET A 198 -13.28 -13.97 6.60
CA MET A 198 -11.90 -13.69 7.04
C MET A 198 -11.17 -14.98 7.47
N GLY A 199 -11.87 -15.90 8.13
CA GLY A 199 -11.29 -17.18 8.59
C GLY A 199 -10.90 -18.15 7.47
N GLY A 200 -11.30 -17.87 6.21
CA GLY A 200 -10.98 -18.69 5.04
C GLY A 200 -9.76 -18.25 4.25
N ARG A 201 -9.19 -17.07 4.52
CA ARG A 201 -8.17 -16.44 3.66
C ARG A 201 -6.75 -16.84 3.99
N GLU A 202 -5.87 -16.78 3.00
CA GLU A 202 -4.47 -17.17 3.14
C GLU A 202 -3.79 -16.41 4.30
N PRO A 203 -3.06 -17.09 5.20
CA PRO A 203 -2.29 -16.41 6.26
C PRO A 203 -1.33 -15.36 5.68
N GLY A 204 -1.26 -14.20 6.32
CA GLY A 204 -0.48 -13.05 5.86
C GLY A 204 -1.22 -12.13 4.90
N VAL A 205 -2.47 -12.45 4.52
CA VAL A 205 -3.24 -11.68 3.53
C VAL A 205 -4.41 -11.02 4.21
N ALA A 206 -4.37 -9.69 4.25
CA ALA A 206 -5.44 -8.92 4.83
C ALA A 206 -6.67 -8.91 3.92
N MET A 207 -7.84 -8.80 4.53
CA MET A 207 -9.06 -8.40 3.84
C MET A 207 -9.10 -6.88 3.79
N GLN A 208 -9.16 -6.33 2.59
CA GLN A 208 -9.34 -4.90 2.38
C GLN A 208 -10.73 -4.61 1.82
N ARG A 209 -11.29 -3.48 2.21
CA ARG A 209 -12.50 -2.94 1.61
C ARG A 209 -12.16 -2.26 0.28
N ASP A 210 -13.01 -2.45 -0.72
CA ASP A 210 -12.87 -1.84 -2.04
C ASP A 210 -12.82 -0.31 -1.94
N ALA A 211 -11.70 0.28 -2.34
CA ALA A 211 -11.52 1.73 -2.37
C ALA A 211 -12.45 2.44 -3.35
N ALA A 212 -12.93 1.74 -4.40
CA ALA A 212 -13.88 2.29 -5.36
C ALA A 212 -15.34 2.24 -4.85
N SER A 213 -15.61 1.45 -3.81
CA SER A 213 -16.97 1.27 -3.30
C SER A 213 -17.37 2.44 -2.40
N PRO A 214 -18.50 3.13 -2.69
CA PRO A 214 -18.96 4.21 -1.84
C PRO A 214 -19.18 3.71 -0.42
N TRP A 215 -18.87 4.57 0.56
CA TRP A 215 -19.13 4.31 1.98
C TRP A 215 -20.63 4.37 2.25
N VAL A 216 -21.35 3.32 1.85
CA VAL A 216 -22.78 3.18 2.11
C VAL A 216 -22.92 2.50 3.47
N LEU A 217 -22.93 3.30 4.53
CA LEU A 217 -23.21 2.87 5.91
C LEU A 217 -24.70 2.53 6.12
N VAL A 218 -25.36 1.93 5.13
CA VAL A 218 -26.77 1.55 5.28
C VAL A 218 -26.80 0.32 6.19
N ASP A 219 -27.33 0.53 7.39
CA ASP A 219 -27.64 -0.48 8.40
C ASP A 219 -26.45 -1.20 9.05
N GLY A 220 -25.23 -0.65 8.97
CA GLY A 220 -24.07 -1.19 9.70
C GLY A 220 -23.59 -2.57 9.22
N VAL A 221 -23.95 -2.96 8.00
CA VAL A 221 -23.52 -4.22 7.39
C VAL A 221 -22.57 -3.88 6.24
N ASP A 222 -21.27 -4.01 6.50
CA ASP A 222 -20.28 -4.15 5.45
C ASP A 222 -20.54 -5.50 4.76
N SER A 223 -21.29 -5.51 3.66
CA SER A 223 -21.56 -6.76 2.94
C SER A 223 -20.24 -7.28 2.38
N GLY A 224 -19.95 -8.58 2.52
CA GLY A 224 -18.68 -9.18 2.07
C GLY A 224 -18.33 -8.93 0.60
N ALA A 225 -19.30 -8.55 -0.25
CA ALA A 225 -19.08 -8.14 -1.64
C ALA A 225 -18.20 -6.88 -1.81
N ALA A 226 -18.10 -6.04 -0.77
CA ALA A 226 -17.21 -4.87 -0.78
C ALA A 226 -15.79 -5.21 -0.32
N TRP A 227 -15.46 -6.48 -0.08
CA TRP A 227 -14.18 -6.90 0.46
C TRP A 227 -13.45 -7.88 -0.46
N CYS A 228 -12.15 -7.68 -0.63
CA CYS A 228 -11.27 -8.52 -1.43
C CYS A 228 -9.96 -8.78 -0.69
N ASP A 229 -9.16 -9.71 -1.24
CA ASP A 229 -7.83 -9.97 -0.70
C ASP A 229 -6.96 -8.75 -1.04
N ALA A 230 -6.19 -8.29 -0.07
CA ALA A 230 -5.20 -7.28 -0.34
C ALA A 230 -4.12 -7.83 -1.29
N LEU A 231 -3.71 -6.99 -2.23
CA LEU A 231 -2.76 -7.34 -3.29
C LEU A 231 -1.39 -6.71 -3.05
N GLU A 232 -1.37 -5.58 -2.37
CA GLU A 232 -0.13 -4.86 -2.09
C GLU A 232 0.69 -5.58 -1.03
N SER A 233 2.00 -5.73 -1.23
CA SER A 233 2.86 -6.33 -0.21
C SER A 233 3.31 -5.31 0.82
N TYR A 234 3.28 -5.68 2.10
CA TYR A 234 3.94 -4.95 3.17
C TYR A 234 4.78 -5.91 4.01
N GLY A 235 5.95 -5.43 4.44
CA GLY A 235 6.88 -6.25 5.23
C GLY A 235 7.24 -7.60 4.59
N PRO A 236 7.81 -8.53 5.37
CA PRO A 236 8.04 -9.89 4.93
C PRO A 236 6.74 -10.70 4.92
N GLY A 237 6.27 -11.11 3.74
CA GLY A 237 5.16 -12.07 3.58
C GLY A 237 3.76 -11.54 3.91
N GLY A 238 3.61 -10.25 4.22
CA GLY A 238 2.31 -9.60 4.40
C GLY A 238 1.75 -9.05 3.10
N ARG A 239 0.43 -9.14 2.91
CA ARG A 239 -0.32 -8.39 1.90
C ARG A 239 -1.39 -7.53 2.56
N GLY A 240 -1.38 -6.24 2.24
CA GLY A 240 -2.18 -5.19 2.84
C GLY A 240 -1.64 -3.78 2.62
N THR A 241 -2.40 -2.77 3.03
CA THR A 241 -2.07 -1.34 2.94
C THR A 241 -2.07 -0.64 4.30
N PRO A 242 -1.42 -1.19 5.35
CA PRO A 242 -1.49 -0.64 6.69
C PRO A 242 -0.98 0.81 6.76
N GLY A 243 -1.81 1.70 7.29
CA GLY A 243 -1.62 3.13 7.43
C GLY A 243 -1.85 3.95 6.14
N GLU A 244 -2.38 3.33 5.08
CA GLU A 244 -2.55 3.93 3.74
C GLU A 244 -3.89 3.52 3.10
N PRO A 245 -4.36 4.24 2.07
CA PRO A 245 -5.59 3.85 1.37
C PRO A 245 -5.48 2.48 0.67
N ASN A 246 -6.53 1.67 0.81
CA ASN A 246 -6.67 0.39 0.10
C ASN A 246 -6.61 0.54 -1.42
N LEU A 247 -6.27 -0.56 -2.09
CA LEU A 247 -6.48 -0.67 -3.54
C LEU A 247 -7.94 -0.99 -3.88
N PRO A 248 -8.42 -0.60 -5.08
CA PRO A 248 -9.68 -1.11 -5.60
C PRO A 248 -9.66 -2.64 -5.66
N CYS A 249 -10.80 -3.28 -5.37
CA CYS A 249 -10.87 -4.75 -5.40
C CYS A 249 -10.75 -5.33 -6.80
N ASP A 250 -11.18 -4.55 -7.80
CA ASP A 250 -10.83 -4.75 -9.19
C ASP A 250 -9.58 -3.91 -9.49
N ALA A 251 -8.41 -4.36 -9.05
CA ALA A 251 -7.15 -3.63 -9.21
C ALA A 251 -6.52 -3.80 -10.60
N ASP A 252 -6.95 -4.82 -11.35
CA ASP A 252 -6.46 -5.11 -12.68
C ASP A 252 -7.02 -4.14 -13.71
N VAL A 253 -6.28 -3.91 -14.78
CA VAL A 253 -6.86 -3.28 -15.96
C VAL A 253 -7.72 -4.32 -16.67
N ASP A 254 -8.92 -3.93 -17.12
CA ASP A 254 -9.88 -4.85 -17.75
C ASP A 254 -9.31 -5.57 -18.99
N TRP A 255 -8.59 -4.84 -19.83
CA TRP A 255 -8.06 -5.40 -21.06
C TRP A 255 -6.86 -4.62 -21.61
N CYS A 256 -5.85 -5.34 -22.11
CA CYS A 256 -4.80 -4.74 -22.94
C CYS A 256 -4.35 -5.68 -24.07
N ARG A 257 -3.65 -5.11 -25.06
CA ARG A 257 -3.08 -5.84 -26.20
C ARG A 257 -1.86 -5.13 -26.77
N LEU A 258 -0.79 -5.88 -27.01
CA LEU A 258 0.29 -5.44 -27.89
C LEU A 258 -0.24 -5.47 -29.34
N VAL A 259 -0.26 -4.32 -29.99
CA VAL A 259 -0.80 -4.20 -31.35
C VAL A 259 0.31 -4.33 -32.39
N HIS A 260 1.45 -3.71 -32.12
CA HIS A 260 2.59 -3.64 -33.03
C HIS A 260 3.89 -3.44 -32.22
N PRO A 261 5.03 -3.97 -32.67
CA PRO A 261 5.17 -4.91 -33.79
C PRO A 261 4.85 -6.35 -33.38
N ALA A 262 4.30 -7.12 -34.32
CA ALA A 262 4.27 -8.58 -34.20
C ALA A 262 5.67 -9.18 -34.42
N PHE A 263 6.44 -8.56 -35.31
CA PHE A 263 7.85 -8.89 -35.55
C PHE A 263 8.60 -7.62 -35.95
N VAL A 264 9.82 -7.44 -35.46
CA VAL A 264 10.72 -6.35 -35.86
C VAL A 264 12.17 -6.84 -35.97
N THR A 265 12.90 -6.36 -36.96
CA THR A 265 14.37 -6.40 -36.96
C THR A 265 14.86 -5.05 -36.48
N ALA A 266 15.57 -5.02 -35.36
CA ALA A 266 16.08 -3.81 -34.74
C ALA A 266 17.61 -3.84 -34.67
N THR A 267 18.23 -2.68 -34.47
CA THR A 267 19.66 -2.55 -34.20
C THR A 267 19.84 -2.17 -32.73
N ALA A 268 20.77 -2.82 -32.03
CA ALA A 268 21.07 -2.46 -30.65
C ALA A 268 21.45 -0.97 -30.54
N GLY A 269 20.80 -0.24 -29.63
CA GLY A 269 20.93 1.21 -29.46
C GLY A 269 20.06 2.06 -30.39
N ALA A 270 19.39 1.47 -31.39
CA ALA A 270 18.45 2.18 -32.25
C ALA A 270 17.00 1.90 -31.82
N ALA A 271 16.21 2.96 -31.70
CA ALA A 271 14.84 2.82 -31.24
C ALA A 271 13.89 2.26 -32.32
N PHE A 272 12.88 1.53 -31.89
CA PHE A 272 11.70 1.20 -32.70
C PHE A 272 10.40 1.55 -31.96
N GLU A 273 9.32 1.75 -32.71
CA GLU A 273 8.02 2.07 -32.14
C GLU A 273 7.22 0.81 -31.86
N ALA A 274 6.60 0.77 -30.68
CA ALA A 274 5.64 -0.24 -30.29
C ALA A 274 4.33 0.41 -29.87
N HIS A 275 3.21 -0.22 -30.22
CA HIS A 275 1.87 0.28 -29.95
C HIS A 275 1.09 -0.72 -29.08
N VAL A 276 0.36 -0.18 -28.11
CA VAL A 276 -0.48 -0.93 -27.18
C VAL A 276 -1.89 -0.35 -27.27
N GLN A 277 -2.89 -1.21 -27.17
CA GLN A 277 -4.25 -0.78 -26.88
C GLN A 277 -4.64 -1.23 -25.47
N VAL A 278 -5.38 -0.38 -24.79
CA VAL A 278 -5.88 -0.63 -23.44
C VAL A 278 -7.33 -0.20 -23.32
N SER A 279 -8.09 -0.94 -22.51
CA SER A 279 -9.47 -0.66 -22.18
C SER A 279 -9.66 -0.85 -20.68
N GLU A 280 -10.18 0.18 -20.06
CA GLU A 280 -10.64 0.28 -18.68
C GLU A 280 -11.84 1.24 -18.70
N PRO A 281 -13.07 0.73 -18.62
CA PRO A 281 -14.30 1.52 -18.63
C PRO A 281 -14.31 2.56 -17.51
N GLY A 282 -14.77 3.77 -17.82
CA GLY A 282 -14.75 4.92 -16.90
C GLY A 282 -13.39 5.61 -16.78
N LEU A 283 -12.29 4.99 -17.26
CA LEU A 283 -10.95 5.55 -17.21
C LEU A 283 -10.41 5.90 -18.60
N THR A 284 -10.37 4.91 -19.49
CA THR A 284 -9.78 5.02 -20.85
C THR A 284 -10.75 5.55 -21.90
N ASP A 285 -12.05 5.48 -21.63
CA ASP A 285 -13.12 6.04 -22.46
C ASP A 285 -13.64 7.40 -21.95
N ALA A 286 -13.18 7.82 -20.77
CA ALA A 286 -13.51 9.12 -20.20
C ALA A 286 -12.75 10.25 -20.89
N ALA A 287 -13.40 11.42 -20.98
CA ALA A 287 -12.73 12.63 -21.45
C ALA A 287 -11.86 13.22 -20.32
N GLY A 288 -10.54 13.32 -20.53
CA GLY A 288 -9.63 13.92 -19.57
C GLY A 288 -8.23 13.34 -19.65
N ALA A 289 -7.34 13.86 -18.82
CA ALA A 289 -6.04 13.24 -18.60
C ALA A 289 -6.21 11.99 -17.72
N LEU A 290 -5.49 10.92 -18.05
CA LEU A 290 -5.40 9.74 -17.20
C LEU A 290 -4.76 10.09 -15.84
N PRO A 291 -5.18 9.43 -14.75
CA PRO A 291 -4.51 9.53 -13.45
C PRO A 291 -3.04 9.07 -13.52
N ALA A 292 -2.20 9.58 -12.62
CA ALA A 292 -0.76 9.31 -12.64
C ALA A 292 -0.43 7.83 -12.31
N GLU A 293 -1.31 7.16 -11.58
CA GLU A 293 -1.24 5.74 -11.24
C GLU A 293 -1.54 4.82 -12.43
N PHE A 294 -2.16 5.33 -13.50
CA PHE A 294 -2.40 4.57 -14.71
C PHE A 294 -1.16 4.59 -15.61
N VAL A 295 -0.51 3.44 -15.76
CA VAL A 295 0.73 3.30 -16.52
C VAL A 295 0.63 2.08 -17.44
N CYS A 296 1.01 2.25 -18.70
CA CYS A 296 1.31 1.11 -19.58
C CYS A 296 2.77 1.14 -19.99
N GLN A 297 3.34 -0.04 -20.20
CA GLN A 297 4.73 -0.23 -20.59
C GLN A 297 4.83 -1.27 -21.71
N VAL A 298 5.83 -1.11 -22.55
CA VAL A 298 6.27 -2.14 -23.49
C VAL A 298 7.64 -2.63 -23.04
N GLY A 299 7.78 -3.94 -22.95
CA GLY A 299 8.99 -4.60 -22.48
C GLY A 299 9.67 -5.41 -23.57
N LEU A 300 11.00 -5.46 -23.52
CA LEU A 300 11.81 -6.46 -24.22
C LEU A 300 12.37 -7.46 -23.21
N GLY A 301 12.14 -8.74 -23.44
CA GLY A 301 12.63 -9.82 -22.59
C GLY A 301 13.29 -10.94 -23.39
N PRO A 302 13.90 -11.93 -22.71
CA PRO A 302 14.44 -13.12 -23.36
C PRO A 302 13.38 -13.86 -24.18
N ASP A 303 13.81 -14.49 -25.28
CA ASP A 303 12.96 -15.35 -26.12
C ASP A 303 12.32 -16.47 -25.27
N GLY A 304 10.99 -16.59 -25.34
CA GLY A 304 10.21 -17.58 -24.62
C GLY A 304 9.99 -17.27 -23.13
N ALA A 305 10.27 -16.05 -22.66
CA ALA A 305 10.10 -15.67 -21.27
C ALA A 305 8.69 -15.11 -20.96
N ASP A 306 8.21 -15.41 -19.76
CA ASP A 306 7.01 -14.80 -19.19
C ASP A 306 7.39 -13.50 -18.44
N PRO A 307 6.77 -12.35 -18.77
CA PRO A 307 6.92 -11.09 -18.05
C PRO A 307 6.76 -11.18 -16.53
N SER A 308 5.95 -12.12 -16.01
CA SER A 308 5.74 -12.30 -14.57
C SER A 308 6.98 -12.81 -13.82
N ASN A 309 7.91 -13.45 -14.54
CA ASN A 309 9.10 -14.06 -13.96
C ASN A 309 10.32 -13.13 -13.97
N GLY A 310 10.14 -11.87 -14.38
CA GLY A 310 11.20 -10.87 -14.51
C GLY A 310 12.01 -11.02 -15.81
N GLY A 311 13.09 -10.25 -15.92
CA GLY A 311 14.00 -10.29 -17.08
C GLY A 311 13.61 -9.39 -18.26
N PHE A 312 12.46 -8.72 -18.19
CA PHE A 312 12.06 -7.73 -19.18
C PHE A 312 12.59 -6.33 -18.81
N GLU A 313 13.13 -5.61 -19.80
CA GLU A 313 13.44 -4.18 -19.73
C GLU A 313 12.23 -3.38 -20.22
N TRP A 314 11.64 -2.57 -19.34
CA TRP A 314 10.35 -1.89 -19.59
C TRP A 314 10.54 -0.42 -19.99
N THR A 315 9.80 -0.01 -21.02
CA THR A 315 9.70 1.38 -21.48
C THR A 315 8.26 1.86 -21.31
N THR A 316 8.06 2.98 -20.63
CA THR A 316 6.72 3.59 -20.46
C THR A 316 6.13 4.03 -21.80
N ALA A 317 4.88 3.64 -22.05
CA ALA A 317 4.11 4.08 -23.20
C ALA A 317 3.35 5.38 -22.89
N SER A 318 3.08 6.19 -23.91
CA SER A 318 2.34 7.45 -23.83
C SER A 318 1.21 7.47 -24.84
N GLU A 319 0.18 8.31 -24.65
CA GLU A 319 -0.93 8.43 -25.58
C GLU A 319 -0.47 8.63 -27.02
N ASP A 320 -1.02 7.82 -27.93
CA ASP A 320 -0.75 7.87 -29.36
C ASP A 320 -1.75 8.81 -30.06
N PRO A 321 -1.34 10.02 -30.49
CA PRO A 321 -2.25 10.97 -31.15
C PRO A 321 -2.57 10.55 -32.59
N ALA A 322 -1.85 9.58 -33.15
CA ALA A 322 -2.00 9.13 -34.52
C ALA A 322 -1.91 7.60 -34.60
N PRO A 323 -2.84 6.88 -33.95
CA PRO A 323 -2.79 5.43 -33.92
C PRO A 323 -2.85 4.84 -35.33
N PRO A 324 -2.19 3.69 -35.58
CA PRO A 324 -2.30 2.99 -36.85
C PRO A 324 -3.76 2.79 -37.29
N PRO A 325 -4.08 2.94 -38.58
CA PRO A 325 -5.43 2.75 -39.08
C PRO A 325 -5.91 1.31 -38.82
N GLY A 326 -7.20 1.17 -38.47
CA GLY A 326 -7.82 -0.13 -38.16
C GLY A 326 -7.84 -0.51 -36.68
N LEU A 327 -7.31 0.34 -35.81
CA LEU A 327 -7.46 0.22 -34.36
C LEU A 327 -8.84 0.69 -33.91
N ALA A 328 -9.56 -0.20 -33.21
CA ALA A 328 -10.94 0.04 -32.80
C ALA A 328 -11.00 1.02 -31.62
N SER A 329 -11.71 2.14 -31.80
CA SER A 329 -12.31 2.90 -30.70
C SER A 329 -13.42 2.04 -30.07
N PRO A 330 -13.62 2.01 -28.73
CA PRO A 330 -13.25 3.02 -27.72
C PRO A 330 -11.90 2.81 -27.02
N ARG A 331 -11.02 1.92 -27.50
CA ARG A 331 -9.78 1.59 -26.80
C ARG A 331 -8.76 2.72 -26.91
N LEU A 332 -8.10 3.04 -25.80
CA LEU A 332 -7.01 4.00 -25.79
C LEU A 332 -5.79 3.37 -26.46
N SER A 333 -5.21 4.09 -27.42
CA SER A 333 -3.97 3.71 -28.08
C SER A 333 -2.79 4.44 -27.47
N LEU A 334 -1.76 3.68 -27.13
CA LEU A 334 -0.51 4.16 -26.54
C LEU A 334 0.66 3.73 -27.43
N ARG A 335 1.74 4.52 -27.42
CA ARG A 335 3.00 4.21 -28.10
C ARG A 335 4.19 4.30 -27.15
N ALA A 336 5.15 3.41 -27.31
CA ALA A 336 6.45 3.42 -26.64
C ALA A 336 7.58 3.42 -27.68
N LEU A 337 8.65 4.16 -27.38
CA LEU A 337 9.88 4.17 -28.18
C LEU A 337 10.92 3.27 -27.52
N VAL A 338 10.99 2.01 -27.97
CA VAL A 338 11.78 0.96 -27.32
C VAL A 338 13.20 0.95 -27.88
N VAL A 339 14.22 0.93 -27.01
CA VAL A 339 15.63 0.91 -27.39
C VAL A 339 16.28 -0.40 -26.92
N PRO A 340 16.43 -1.42 -27.80
CA PRO A 340 17.07 -2.67 -27.43
C PRO A 340 18.56 -2.44 -27.13
N SER A 341 19.05 -2.98 -26.03
CA SER A 341 20.45 -2.86 -25.60
C SER A 341 21.32 -4.06 -26.01
N THR A 342 20.70 -5.24 -26.18
CA THR A 342 21.39 -6.53 -26.33
C THR A 342 21.04 -7.20 -27.66
N PRO A 343 22.03 -7.53 -28.52
CA PRO A 343 21.80 -8.31 -29.72
C PRO A 343 21.29 -9.73 -29.41
N GLY A 344 20.38 -10.24 -30.24
CA GLY A 344 19.79 -11.57 -30.06
C GLY A 344 18.32 -11.65 -30.50
N VAL A 345 17.67 -12.75 -30.15
CA VAL A 345 16.21 -12.90 -30.26
C VAL A 345 15.62 -12.50 -28.91
N ALA A 346 14.56 -11.70 -28.95
CA ALA A 346 13.83 -11.23 -27.79
C ALA A 346 12.33 -11.26 -28.03
N ASP A 347 11.57 -11.40 -26.95
CA ASP A 347 10.12 -11.23 -26.94
C ASP A 347 9.75 -9.79 -26.57
N ILE A 348 8.66 -9.33 -27.15
CA ILE A 348 8.03 -8.04 -26.89
C ILE A 348 6.70 -8.31 -26.22
N ALA A 349 6.50 -7.71 -25.05
CA ALA A 349 5.27 -7.77 -24.29
C ALA A 349 4.79 -6.36 -23.96
N ALA A 350 3.48 -6.23 -23.73
CA ALA A 350 2.91 -5.04 -23.12
C ALA A 350 2.38 -5.36 -21.73
N ARG A 351 2.34 -4.37 -20.85
CA ARG A 351 1.62 -4.47 -19.57
C ARG A 351 1.02 -3.15 -19.16
N CYS A 352 -0.08 -3.18 -18.44
CA CYS A 352 -0.76 -2.00 -17.92
C CYS A 352 -1.14 -2.17 -16.45
N THR A 353 -1.19 -1.06 -15.72
CA THR A 353 -1.59 -0.98 -14.31
C THR A 353 -2.49 0.24 -14.12
N LYS A 354 -3.48 0.13 -13.23
CA LYS A 354 -4.24 1.26 -12.68
C LYS A 354 -3.93 1.52 -11.20
N THR A 355 -2.89 0.87 -10.67
CA THR A 355 -2.49 0.88 -9.26
C THR A 355 -1.04 1.36 -9.06
N GLY A 356 -0.51 2.17 -9.98
CA GLY A 356 0.85 2.70 -9.86
C GLY A 356 1.94 1.63 -9.93
N GLY A 357 1.61 0.45 -10.47
CA GLY A 357 2.55 -0.65 -10.65
C GLY A 357 2.55 -1.70 -9.55
N VAL A 358 1.58 -1.69 -8.65
CA VAL A 358 1.37 -2.79 -7.68
C VAL A 358 0.84 -4.03 -8.41
N VAL A 359 -0.18 -3.85 -9.25
CA VAL A 359 -0.82 -4.91 -10.03
C VAL A 359 -0.64 -4.63 -11.52
N TRP A 360 -0.19 -5.62 -12.28
CA TRP A 360 0.06 -5.50 -13.72
C TRP A 360 -0.71 -6.54 -14.51
N LEU A 361 -1.55 -6.08 -15.43
CA LEU A 361 -2.09 -6.92 -16.49
C LEU A 361 -1.06 -6.99 -17.62
N SER A 362 -0.54 -8.18 -17.92
CA SER A 362 0.34 -8.41 -19.08
C SER A 362 -0.48 -8.85 -20.29
N CYS A 363 -0.08 -8.42 -21.49
CA CYS A 363 -0.75 -8.73 -22.74
C CYS A 363 0.22 -8.93 -23.89
N ASP A 364 -0.24 -9.73 -24.85
CA ASP A 364 0.49 -10.11 -26.06
C ASP A 364 -0.28 -9.68 -27.32
N LEU A 365 0.02 -10.28 -28.48
CA LEU A 365 -0.56 -9.92 -29.76
C LEU A 365 -2.04 -10.30 -29.92
N ASP A 366 -2.60 -11.20 -29.10
CA ASP A 366 -4.01 -11.57 -29.14
C ASP A 366 -4.85 -11.02 -27.98
N GLY A 367 -4.20 -10.48 -26.95
CA GLY A 367 -4.81 -9.66 -25.91
C GLY A 367 -4.36 -10.09 -24.51
N SER A 368 -5.22 -9.85 -23.52
CA SER A 368 -4.99 -10.29 -22.13
C SER A 368 -6.00 -11.34 -21.65
N GLN A 369 -7.04 -11.64 -22.43
CA GLN A 369 -8.19 -12.44 -21.95
C GLN A 369 -7.85 -13.89 -21.63
N ASN A 370 -6.73 -14.39 -22.12
CA ASN A 370 -6.20 -15.74 -21.96
C ASN A 370 -4.86 -15.73 -21.21
N GLY A 371 -4.53 -14.62 -20.53
CA GLY A 371 -3.21 -14.35 -19.97
C GLY A 371 -2.14 -14.14 -21.04
N TYR A 372 -0.93 -13.76 -20.62
CA TYR A 372 0.20 -13.68 -21.54
C TYR A 372 0.62 -15.06 -22.03
N GLN A 373 0.82 -15.21 -23.34
CA GLN A 373 1.31 -16.43 -23.97
C GLN A 373 2.59 -16.12 -24.73
N THR A 374 3.69 -16.80 -24.40
CA THR A 374 4.97 -16.64 -25.11
C THR A 374 4.85 -16.91 -26.61
N ALA A 375 3.99 -17.84 -27.01
CA ALA A 375 3.70 -18.14 -28.42
C ALA A 375 2.91 -17.03 -29.17
N LYS A 376 2.44 -16.03 -28.45
CA LYS A 376 1.69 -14.86 -28.94
C LYS A 376 2.43 -13.55 -28.70
N ALA A 377 3.64 -13.60 -28.15
CA ALA A 377 4.47 -12.42 -27.96
C ALA A 377 4.76 -11.72 -29.30
N GLY A 378 5.05 -10.42 -29.25
CA GLY A 378 5.79 -9.80 -30.35
C GLY A 378 7.22 -10.33 -30.34
N HIS A 379 7.89 -10.34 -31.50
CA HIS A 379 9.27 -10.83 -31.57
C HIS A 379 10.21 -9.75 -32.11
N ALA A 380 11.42 -9.69 -31.56
CA ALA A 380 12.48 -8.83 -32.05
C ALA A 380 13.72 -9.65 -32.40
N LEU A 381 14.27 -9.42 -33.60
CA LEU A 381 15.63 -9.79 -33.94
C LEU A 381 16.51 -8.55 -33.80
N VAL A 382 17.29 -8.49 -32.72
CA VAL A 382 18.19 -7.37 -32.43
C VAL A 382 19.58 -7.67 -33.00
N GLN A 383 20.02 -6.83 -33.93
CA GLN A 383 21.34 -6.90 -34.56
C GLN A 383 22.37 -6.07 -33.78
N ALA A 384 23.66 -6.40 -33.94
CA ALA A 384 24.73 -5.55 -33.44
C ALA A 384 24.73 -4.17 -34.17
N PRO A 385 25.27 -3.11 -33.54
CA PRO A 385 25.32 -1.75 -34.09
C PRO A 385 25.99 -1.62 -35.46
#